data_AF-A0A920TP50-F1
#
_entry.id   AF-A0A920TP50-F1
#
_cell.length_a   1.000
_cell.length_b   1.000
_cell.length_c   1.000
_cell.angle_alpha   90.00
_cell.angle_beta   90.00
_cell.angle_gamma   90.00
#
_symmetry.space_group_name_H-M   'P 1'
#
loop_
_entity.id
_entity.type
_entity.pdbx_description
1 polymer ?
#
loop_
_entity_poly.entity_id
_entity_poly.type
_entity_poly.pdbx_seq_one_letter_code
_entity_poly.pdbx_strand_id
1 'polypeptide(L)'
;MEEELPWLQQLSCRYARFAELKKYEYPVIFDVTHPQEPGGEGKSTSGRRSLALDLAKTATSIGIAGLFFETHPDPDKGNGWTMAFPLQKF
;
A
#
# COMPACT_ATOMS: atom_id res chain seq x y z
N MET A 1 22.32 -4.85 5.88
CA MET A 1 21.51 -4.51 4.68
C MET A 1 20.82 -5.76 4.12
N GLU A 2 20.39 -6.69 4.98
CA GLU A 2 20.02 -8.06 4.54
C GLU A 2 18.55 -8.40 4.86
N GLU A 3 17.90 -7.63 5.75
CA GLU A 3 16.49 -7.79 6.12
C GLU A 3 15.51 -7.12 5.12
N GLU A 4 16.02 -6.33 4.16
CA GLU A 4 15.17 -5.63 3.17
C GLU A 4 14.72 -6.53 2.00
N LEU A 5 15.42 -7.64 1.77
CA LEU A 5 15.24 -8.48 0.58
C LEU A 5 13.89 -9.20 0.51
N PRO A 6 13.30 -9.73 1.61
CA PRO A 6 12.02 -10.43 1.55
C PRO A 6 10.83 -9.52 1.22
N TRP A 7 10.88 -8.24 1.61
CA TRP A 7 9.75 -7.32 1.42
C TRP A 7 9.73 -6.71 0.03
N LEU A 8 10.90 -6.34 -0.54
CA LEU A 8 10.99 -5.85 -1.92
C LEU A 8 10.48 -6.90 -2.90
N GLN A 9 10.77 -8.17 -2.63
CA GLN A 9 10.25 -9.28 -3.42
C GLN A 9 8.72 -9.38 -3.32
N GLN A 10 8.13 -9.21 -2.14
CA GLN A 10 6.67 -9.17 -1.97
C GLN A 10 6.03 -8.00 -2.73
N LEU A 11 6.67 -6.83 -2.70
CA LEU A 11 6.21 -5.63 -3.40
C LEU A 11 6.21 -5.85 -4.92
N SER A 12 7.32 -6.38 -5.45
CA SER A 12 7.45 -6.77 -6.85
C SER A 12 6.35 -7.76 -7.27
N CYS A 13 6.09 -8.79 -6.45
CA CYS A 13 5.00 -9.73 -6.69
C CYS A 13 3.61 -9.07 -6.69
N ARG A 14 3.36 -8.03 -5.87
CA ARG A 14 2.08 -7.29 -5.88
C ARG A 14 1.88 -6.55 -7.19
N TYR A 15 2.90 -5.87 -7.70
CA TYR A 15 2.83 -5.14 -8.97
C TYR A 15 2.70 -6.06 -10.18
N ALA A 16 3.41 -7.19 -10.18
CA ALA A 16 3.28 -8.20 -11.24
C ALA A 16 1.83 -8.72 -11.37
N ARG A 17 1.09 -8.83 -10.25
CA ARG A 17 -0.31 -9.28 -10.26
C ARG A 17 -1.27 -8.31 -10.96
N PHE A 18 -0.95 -7.02 -11.08
CA PHE A 18 -1.83 -6.11 -11.83
C PHE A 18 -1.94 -6.50 -13.31
N ALA A 19 -0.84 -6.95 -13.91
CA ALA A 19 -0.84 -7.40 -15.30
C ALA A 19 -1.75 -8.63 -15.48
N GLU A 20 -1.77 -9.55 -14.51
CA GLU A 20 -2.65 -10.71 -14.51
C GLU A 20 -4.12 -10.32 -14.30
N LEU A 21 -4.42 -9.46 -13.31
CA LEU A 21 -5.78 -9.01 -13.02
C LEU A 21 -6.42 -8.24 -14.18
N LYS A 22 -5.62 -7.47 -14.92
CA LYS A 22 -6.09 -6.73 -16.11
C LYS A 22 -6.56 -7.64 -17.25
N LYS A 23 -6.15 -8.92 -17.29
CA LYS A 23 -6.61 -9.88 -18.32
C LYS A 23 -8.09 -10.20 -18.21
N TYR A 24 -8.70 -9.96 -17.05
CA TYR A 24 -10.12 -10.20 -16.82
C TYR A 24 -11.02 -9.04 -17.26
N GLU A 25 -10.44 -7.97 -17.83
CA GLU A 25 -11.17 -6.79 -18.36
C GLU A 25 -12.05 -6.04 -17.35
N TYR A 26 -11.78 -6.23 -16.05
CA TYR A 26 -12.40 -5.47 -14.97
C TYR A 26 -11.51 -4.31 -14.49
N PRO A 27 -12.09 -3.22 -13.95
CA PRO A 27 -11.33 -2.15 -13.34
C PRO A 27 -10.49 -2.66 -12.16
N VAL A 28 -9.17 -2.46 -12.25
CA VAL A 28 -8.25 -2.80 -11.15
C VAL A 28 -8.07 -1.58 -10.27
N ILE A 29 -8.38 -1.72 -8.97
CA ILE A 29 -8.14 -0.70 -7.95
C ILE A 29 -7.00 -1.16 -7.07
N PHE A 30 -6.05 -0.26 -6.78
CA PHE A 30 -4.98 -0.55 -5.84
C PHE A 30 -5.23 0.13 -4.50
N ASP A 31 -5.24 -0.68 -3.44
CA ASP A 31 -5.28 -0.24 -2.06
C ASP A 31 -3.88 0.16 -1.58
N VAL A 32 -3.68 1.46 -1.37
CA VAL A 32 -2.38 2.05 -1.01
C VAL A 32 -2.13 1.99 0.50
N THR A 33 -3.16 1.77 1.31
CA THR A 33 -3.09 1.77 2.78
C THR A 33 -2.86 0.39 3.39
N HIS A 34 -3.21 -0.68 2.67
CA HIS A 34 -3.00 -2.06 3.13
C HIS A 34 -1.72 -2.82 2.67
N PRO A 35 -0.73 -2.26 1.92
CA PRO A 35 0.56 -2.92 1.73
C PRO A 35 1.40 -2.78 3.02
N GLN A 36 0.95 -3.44 4.08
CA GLN A 36 1.55 -3.49 5.41
C GLN A 36 2.66 -4.53 5.47
N GLU A 37 3.60 -4.34 6.39
CA GLU A 37 4.65 -5.33 6.67
C GLU A 37 4.03 -6.50 7.46
N PRO A 38 4.13 -7.75 6.97
CA PRO A 38 3.64 -8.89 7.73
C PRO A 38 4.43 -9.02 9.04
N GLY A 39 3.76 -8.79 10.18
CA GLY A 39 4.32 -9.03 11.51
C GLY A 39 5.21 -7.93 12.10
N GLY A 40 5.23 -6.72 11.53
CA GLY A 40 6.21 -5.70 11.95
C GLY A 40 5.96 -5.05 13.32
N GLU A 41 4.82 -5.29 14.00
CA GLU A 41 4.65 -4.99 15.43
C GLU A 41 3.74 -6.00 16.16
N GLY A 42 4.16 -7.26 16.31
CA GLY A 42 3.62 -8.22 17.30
C GLY A 42 2.08 -8.46 17.31
N LYS A 43 1.30 -7.52 17.85
CA LYS A 43 -0.17 -7.52 17.95
C LYS A 43 -0.88 -6.50 17.03
N SER A 44 -0.14 -5.70 16.27
CA SER A 44 -0.69 -4.69 15.37
C SER A 44 -0.01 -4.73 14.00
N THR A 45 -0.72 -4.22 13.00
CA THR A 45 -0.19 -4.05 11.65
C THR A 45 0.66 -2.78 11.59
N SER A 46 1.97 -2.96 11.42
CA SER A 46 2.87 -1.87 11.08
C SER A 46 2.92 -1.67 9.56
N GLY A 47 3.37 -0.51 9.12
CA GLY A 47 3.55 -0.25 7.70
C GLY A 47 4.40 0.98 7.43
N ARG A 48 4.95 1.05 6.22
CA ARG A 48 5.80 2.15 5.78
C ARG A 48 4.97 3.22 5.06
N ARG A 49 4.26 4.06 5.83
CA ARG A 49 3.44 5.17 5.26
C ARG A 49 4.26 6.10 4.36
N SER A 50 5.56 6.25 4.63
CA SER A 50 6.49 7.00 3.78
C SER A 50 6.55 6.49 2.34
N LEU A 51 6.40 5.18 2.12
CA LEU A 51 6.42 4.59 0.79
C LEU A 51 5.06 4.67 0.08
N ALA A 52 3.97 4.93 0.80
CA ALA A 52 2.62 4.89 0.25
C ALA A 52 2.45 5.77 -1.01
N LEU A 53 3.09 6.94 -1.05
CA LEU A 53 3.08 7.81 -2.22
C LEU A 53 3.82 7.20 -3.43
N ASP A 54 4.99 6.59 -3.20
CA ASP A 54 5.75 5.95 -4.28
C ASP A 54 5.06 4.68 -4.76
N LEU A 55 4.39 3.97 -3.85
CA LEU A 55 3.56 2.82 -4.20
C LEU A 55 2.38 3.22 -5.09
N ALA A 56 1.70 4.32 -4.74
CA ALA A 56 0.61 4.88 -5.54
C ALA A 56 1.09 5.27 -6.93
N LYS A 57 2.20 6.02 -7.03
CA LYS A 57 2.80 6.43 -8.32
C LYS A 57 3.16 5.23 -9.19
N THR A 58 3.77 4.21 -8.59
CA THR A 58 4.14 2.96 -9.29
C THR A 58 2.91 2.21 -9.79
N ALA A 59 1.85 2.14 -8.98
CA ALA A 59 0.61 1.49 -9.38
C ALA A 59 -0.07 2.24 -10.54
N THR A 60 -0.12 3.57 -10.47
CA THR A 60 -0.65 4.43 -11.54
C THR A 60 0.14 4.28 -12.84
N SER A 61 1.47 4.18 -12.80
CA SER A 61 2.29 4.02 -14.02
C SER A 61 2.04 2.70 -14.76
N ILE A 62 1.54 1.67 -14.07
CA ILE A 62 1.13 0.38 -14.66
C ILE A 62 -0.25 0.48 -15.35
N GLY A 63 -0.97 1.58 -15.15
CA GLY A 63 -2.27 1.84 -15.76
C GLY A 63 -3.39 1.04 -15.11
N ILE A 64 -3.56 1.19 -13.80
CA ILE A 64 -4.73 0.73 -13.05
C ILE A 64 -5.89 1.74 -13.18
N ALA A 65 -7.12 1.32 -12.83
CA ALA A 65 -8.31 2.16 -12.96
C ALA A 65 -8.44 3.19 -11.83
N GLY A 66 -7.87 2.94 -10.66
CA GLY A 66 -7.96 3.85 -9.54
C GLY A 66 -7.17 3.42 -8.32
N LEU A 67 -7.11 4.32 -7.35
CA LEU A 67 -6.42 4.15 -6.08
C LEU A 67 -7.45 4.21 -4.95
N PHE A 68 -7.23 3.41 -3.90
CA PHE A 68 -7.97 3.47 -2.65
C PHE A 68 -7.05 3.93 -1.52
N PHE A 69 -7.55 4.83 -0.70
CA PHE A 69 -6.85 5.41 0.45
C PHE A 69 -7.78 5.46 1.66
N GLU A 70 -7.31 4.93 2.79
CA GLU A 70 -7.87 5.30 4.10
C GLU A 70 -7.28 6.63 4.57
N THR A 71 -8.12 7.44 5.21
CA THR A 71 -7.72 8.73 5.78
C THR A 71 -8.18 8.85 7.23
N HIS A 72 -7.44 9.61 8.03
CA HIS A 72 -7.81 9.89 9.41
C HIS A 72 -7.41 11.34 9.79
N PRO A 73 -8.19 12.06 10.61
CA PRO A 73 -7.83 13.41 11.06
C PRO A 73 -6.53 13.47 11.87
N ASP A 74 -6.22 12.39 12.59
CA ASP A 74 -5.04 12.24 13.43
C ASP A 74 -4.51 10.79 13.35
N PRO A 75 -3.85 10.41 12.25
CA PRO A 75 -3.54 9.01 11.94
C PRO A 75 -2.48 8.40 12.88
N ASP A 76 -1.88 9.21 13.75
CA ASP A 76 -0.84 8.77 14.70
C ASP A 76 -1.41 8.47 16.09
N LYS A 77 -2.68 8.83 16.36
CA LYS A 77 -3.35 8.63 17.67
C LYS A 77 -4.10 7.31 17.85
N GLY A 78 -3.76 6.26 17.11
CA GLY A 78 -4.42 4.96 17.27
C GLY A 78 -3.64 3.77 16.70
N ASN A 79 -3.94 2.59 17.24
CA ASN A 79 -3.31 1.30 16.98
C ASN A 79 -3.80 0.57 15.71
N GLY A 80 -4.46 1.28 14.79
CA GLY A 80 -4.96 0.73 13.52
C GLY A 80 -4.83 1.66 12.30
N TRP A 81 -4.39 2.90 12.48
CA TRP A 81 -4.35 3.92 11.43
C TRP A 81 -2.92 4.20 10.91
N THR A 82 -2.00 3.28 11.17
CA THR A 82 -0.56 3.42 10.88
C THR A 82 -0.27 3.72 9.41
N MET A 83 -1.16 3.32 8.49
CA MET A 83 -1.06 3.61 7.06
C MET A 83 -2.05 4.66 6.54
N ALA A 84 -3.00 5.11 7.36
CA ALA A 84 -3.98 6.12 6.94
C ALA A 84 -3.32 7.46 6.65
N PHE A 85 -3.78 8.14 5.61
CA PHE A 85 -3.29 9.48 5.27
C PHE A 85 -3.96 10.55 6.13
N PRO A 86 -3.26 11.65 6.47
CA PRO A 86 -3.90 12.79 7.11
C PRO A 86 -5.03 13.32 6.22
N LEU A 87 -6.23 13.43 6.79
CA LEU A 87 -7.43 13.89 6.08
C LEU A 87 -7.21 15.25 5.39
N GLN A 88 -6.40 16.11 5.99
CA GLN A 88 -6.11 17.48 5.54
C GLN A 88 -5.27 17.55 4.25
N LYS A 89 -4.85 16.39 3.70
CA LYS A 89 -4.10 16.31 2.43
C LYS A 89 -5.00 16.13 1.19
N PHE A 90 -6.32 16.07 1.38
CA PHE A 90 -7.33 15.95 0.33
C PHE A 90 -8.33 17.10 0.43
#